data_AF-A0AAD9UB10-F1
#
_entry.id   AF-A0AAD9UB10-F1
#
_cell.length_a   1.000
_cell.length_b   1.000
_cell.length_c   1.000
_cell.angle_alpha   90.00
_cell.angle_beta   90.00
_cell.angle_gamma   90.00
#
_symmetry.space_group_name_H-M   'P 1'
#
loop_
_entity.id
_entity.type
_entity.pdbx_description
1 polymer ?
#
loop_
_entity_poly.entity_id
_entity_poly.type
_entity_poly.pdbx_seq_one_letter_code
_entity_poly.pdbx_strand_id
1 'polypeptide(L)'
;MFPHSVYKHWLAPPGCCSYEVPSYFSFRRDLLTPIVFSIGPIHHGKKELALMEDRKKIYYEKFCSRIPKEYLEKFKSILQYQEICIHATYCYKNGICPLQLDELRSIVLFDSIFIIELFLSYHEKENDGFLNETMEKNVIIKRDLLLLENQVPYHILNQLYRLLLGITRYQEYPSLLVLSCKFFDLRIPVQELCPRRVEHFTDLARSSLMGVFSSDPLDLLKSSGEFLSLPTAMELKKLGVVRFEPIEGGYIADMKCTSRWFIVKLIKLQIPHIEVNLLSECMFQNVSAFELCAYNPEYSHVSNFLYLMSCLVTDEEDLNLLVTNKKMFQSVTEGRIGLPDRDIFGVCETLRSLVNY
;
A
#
# COMPACT_ATOMS: atom_id res chain seq x y z
N MET A 1 -0.02 4.47 -20.27
CA MET A 1 1.13 3.63 -19.90
C MET A 1 2.30 4.58 -19.71
N PHE A 2 3.04 4.51 -18.59
CA PHE A 2 4.27 5.29 -18.44
C PHE A 2 5.22 4.98 -19.61
N PRO A 3 6.07 5.93 -20.05
CA PRO A 3 6.98 5.69 -21.17
C PRO A 3 7.85 4.44 -20.91
N HIS A 4 8.00 3.55 -21.90
CA HIS A 4 8.85 2.36 -21.77
C HIS A 4 10.30 2.67 -21.35
N SER A 5 10.78 3.90 -21.56
CA SER A 5 12.08 4.37 -21.08
C SER A 5 12.20 4.41 -19.56
N VAL A 6 11.11 4.66 -18.83
CA VAL A 6 11.10 4.73 -17.36
C VAL A 6 11.27 3.34 -16.73
N TYR A 7 10.69 2.32 -17.35
CA TYR A 7 10.76 0.92 -16.88
C TYR A 7 12.09 0.21 -17.24
N LYS A 8 12.89 0.76 -18.14
CA LYS A 8 14.09 0.08 -18.70
C LYS A 8 15.32 0.08 -17.77
N HIS A 9 15.23 0.62 -16.56
CA HIS A 9 16.42 0.88 -15.73
C HIS A 9 16.47 0.16 -14.38
N TRP A 10 15.51 -0.71 -14.06
CA TRP A 10 15.54 -1.48 -12.82
C TRP A 10 15.17 -2.95 -13.08
N LEU A 11 16.18 -3.81 -13.24
CA LEU A 11 16.00 -5.26 -13.16
C LEU A 11 16.42 -5.68 -11.76
N ALA A 12 15.46 -5.75 -10.84
CA ALA A 12 15.69 -6.27 -9.51
C ALA A 12 16.11 -7.76 -9.57
N PRO A 13 17.04 -8.20 -8.70
CA PRO A 13 17.34 -9.61 -8.52
C PRO A 13 16.08 -10.46 -8.30
N PRO A 14 16.05 -11.72 -8.81
CA PRO A 14 14.94 -12.63 -8.58
C PRO A 14 14.69 -12.84 -7.08
N GLY A 15 13.45 -12.69 -6.63
CA GLY A 15 13.06 -12.88 -5.22
C GLY A 15 13.02 -11.60 -4.38
N CYS A 16 13.44 -10.45 -4.92
CA CYS A 16 13.21 -9.17 -4.25
C CYS A 16 11.73 -8.81 -4.19
N CYS A 17 11.30 -8.27 -3.06
CA CYS A 17 9.99 -7.63 -2.95
C CYS A 17 9.99 -6.33 -2.12
N SER A 18 11.09 -5.94 -1.47
CA SER A 18 11.22 -4.62 -0.83
C SER A 18 12.27 -3.78 -1.56
N TYR A 19 11.92 -2.58 -2.00
CA TYR A 19 12.72 -1.81 -2.96
C TYR A 19 13.08 -0.44 -2.38
N GLU A 20 14.35 -0.06 -2.47
CA GLU A 20 14.74 1.35 -2.35
C GLU A 20 14.27 2.09 -3.62
N VAL A 21 13.36 3.04 -3.45
CA VAL A 21 12.66 3.71 -4.54
C VAL A 21 13.66 4.52 -5.37
N PRO A 22 13.68 4.35 -6.70
CA PRO A 22 14.61 5.09 -7.55
C PRO A 22 14.47 6.60 -7.41
N SER A 23 15.60 7.31 -7.39
CA SER A 23 15.63 8.76 -7.15
C SER A 23 14.98 9.62 -8.23
N TYR A 24 14.63 9.05 -9.40
CA TYR A 24 13.88 9.77 -10.44
C TYR A 24 12.36 9.73 -10.21
N PHE A 25 11.86 8.85 -9.34
CA PHE A 25 10.44 8.76 -8.95
C PHE A 25 10.07 9.78 -7.84
N SER A 26 10.88 10.84 -7.65
CA SER A 26 11.07 11.52 -6.36
C SER A 26 10.38 12.88 -6.15
N PHE A 27 9.42 13.28 -6.98
CA PHE A 27 8.66 14.54 -6.83
C PHE A 27 7.99 14.70 -5.46
N ARG A 28 7.70 13.58 -4.74
CA ARG A 28 7.17 13.58 -3.36
C ARG A 28 7.90 12.59 -2.45
N ARG A 29 9.21 12.79 -2.25
CA ARG A 29 10.01 11.98 -1.28
C ARG A 29 9.43 11.98 0.14
N ASP A 30 8.70 13.03 0.51
CA ASP A 30 7.99 13.15 1.77
C ASP A 30 6.91 12.08 1.97
N LEU A 31 6.43 11.43 0.90
CA LEU A 31 5.42 10.36 0.95
C LEU A 31 6.01 8.95 0.83
N LEU A 32 7.33 8.85 0.62
CA LEU A 32 8.07 7.59 0.51
C LEU A 32 8.98 7.34 1.71
N THR A 33 9.23 8.36 2.54
CA THR A 33 10.11 8.27 3.72
C THR A 33 9.29 8.16 5.01
N PRO A 34 9.62 7.28 5.97
CA PRO A 34 8.92 7.18 7.24
C PRO A 34 9.01 8.48 8.05
N ILE A 35 7.96 8.79 8.80
CA ILE A 35 7.88 9.99 9.64
C ILE A 35 8.19 9.67 11.11
N VAL A 36 7.67 8.54 11.60
CA VAL A 36 7.65 8.21 13.04
C VAL A 36 8.54 7.01 13.30
N PHE A 37 8.47 5.93 12.52
CA PHE A 37 9.30 4.75 12.77
C PHE A 37 9.81 4.02 11.52
N SER A 38 11.00 3.45 11.65
CA SER A 38 11.55 2.53 10.66
C SER A 38 10.97 1.13 10.85
N ILE A 39 10.84 0.36 9.77
CA ILE A 39 10.49 -1.06 9.74
C ILE A 39 11.36 -1.69 8.66
N GLY A 40 12.06 -2.75 9.03
CA GLY A 40 13.07 -3.37 8.20
C GLY A 40 14.36 -2.54 8.10
N PRO A 41 15.29 -2.96 7.23
CA PRO A 41 16.68 -2.51 7.24
C PRO A 41 16.93 -1.17 6.54
N ILE A 42 16.09 -0.74 5.58
CA ILE A 42 16.39 0.38 4.67
C ILE A 42 16.50 1.73 5.41
N HIS A 43 15.69 1.92 6.45
CA HIS A 43 15.67 3.15 7.25
C HIS A 43 16.21 2.97 8.66
N HIS A 44 16.80 1.81 8.95
CA HIS A 44 17.31 1.50 10.27
C HIS A 44 18.46 2.45 10.67
N GLY A 45 18.52 2.82 11.95
CA GLY A 45 19.59 3.65 12.51
C GLY A 45 19.54 5.14 12.16
N LYS A 46 18.51 5.61 11.43
CA LYS A 46 18.30 7.04 11.17
C LYS A 46 17.97 7.78 12.47
N LYS A 47 18.72 8.84 12.76
CA LYS A 47 18.63 9.58 14.03
C LYS A 47 17.24 10.18 14.25
N GLU A 48 16.62 10.63 13.18
CA GLU A 48 15.27 11.19 13.16
C GLU A 48 14.17 10.18 13.56
N LEU A 49 14.45 8.87 13.51
CA LEU A 49 13.50 7.80 13.85
C LEU A 49 13.81 7.13 15.20
N ALA A 50 14.86 7.57 15.91
CA ALA A 50 15.38 6.88 17.10
C ALA A 50 14.37 6.81 18.26
N LEU A 51 13.54 7.85 18.43
CA LEU A 51 12.53 7.90 19.50
C LEU A 51 11.55 6.72 19.43
N MET A 52 11.26 6.20 18.24
CA MET A 52 10.35 5.06 18.10
C MET A 52 11.02 3.70 18.19
N GLU A 53 12.34 3.62 18.03
CA GLU A 53 13.08 2.39 18.34
C GLU A 53 12.94 2.04 19.84
N ASP A 54 12.87 3.06 20.72
CA ASP A 54 12.57 2.85 22.14
C ASP A 54 11.14 2.33 22.35
N ARG A 55 10.17 2.77 21.54
CA ARG A 55 8.81 2.25 21.61
C ARG A 55 8.75 0.78 21.20
N LYS A 56 9.51 0.36 20.18
CA LYS A 56 9.59 -1.06 19.80
C LYS A 56 10.13 -1.95 20.93
N LYS A 57 11.07 -1.44 21.74
CA LYS A 57 11.56 -2.17 22.95
C LYS A 57 10.42 -2.42 23.95
N ILE A 58 9.54 -1.44 24.17
CA ILE A 58 8.37 -1.61 25.04
C ILE A 58 7.45 -2.72 24.49
N TYR A 59 7.22 -2.78 23.18
CA TYR A 59 6.43 -3.85 22.56
C TYR A 59 7.13 -5.22 22.65
N TYR A 60 8.45 -5.24 22.52
CA TYR A 60 9.25 -6.44 22.71
C TYR A 60 9.18 -6.97 24.15
N GLU A 61 9.29 -6.09 25.15
CA GLU A 61 9.14 -6.44 26.56
C GLU A 61 7.71 -6.93 26.87
N LYS A 62 6.70 -6.24 26.35
CA LYS A 62 5.29 -6.66 26.41
C LYS A 62 5.12 -8.08 25.86
N PHE A 63 5.68 -8.36 24.68
CA PHE A 63 5.66 -9.70 24.08
C PHE A 63 6.33 -10.73 24.98
N CYS A 64 7.55 -10.46 25.44
CA CYS A 64 8.31 -11.39 26.29
C CYS A 64 7.64 -11.63 27.66
N SER A 65 6.86 -10.67 28.16
CA SER A 65 6.17 -10.79 29.45
C SER A 65 5.02 -11.81 29.41
N ARG A 66 4.38 -12.01 28.24
CA ARG A 66 3.19 -12.86 28.07
C ARG A 66 3.45 -14.16 27.32
N ILE A 67 4.53 -14.23 26.55
CA ILE A 67 4.86 -15.37 25.69
C ILE A 67 5.89 -16.28 26.38
N PRO A 68 5.73 -17.62 26.37
CA PRO A 68 6.74 -18.52 26.90
C PRO A 68 8.07 -18.37 26.17
N LYS A 69 9.19 -18.41 26.90
CA LYS A 69 10.55 -18.23 26.35
C LYS A 69 10.86 -19.12 25.15
N GLU A 70 10.32 -20.33 25.13
CA GLU A 70 10.48 -21.28 24.01
C GLU A 70 9.97 -20.71 22.67
N TYR A 71 8.90 -19.91 22.66
CA TYR A 71 8.37 -19.30 21.44
C TYR A 71 9.29 -18.21 20.90
N LEU A 72 9.94 -17.44 21.78
CA LEU A 72 10.96 -16.47 21.37
C LEU A 72 12.17 -17.16 20.73
N GLU A 73 12.60 -18.30 21.27
CA GLU A 73 13.67 -19.11 20.65
C GLU A 73 13.22 -19.73 19.32
N LYS A 74 11.95 -20.15 19.19
CA LYS A 74 11.37 -20.58 17.91
C LYS A 74 11.34 -19.44 16.89
N PHE A 75 11.01 -18.22 17.30
CA PHE A 75 11.05 -17.03 16.42
C PHE A 75 12.47 -16.82 15.87
N LYS A 76 13.47 -16.80 16.77
CA LYS A 76 14.89 -16.68 16.38
C LYS A 76 15.32 -17.80 15.43
N SER A 77 14.90 -19.03 15.70
CA SER A 77 15.22 -20.21 14.87
C SER A 77 14.61 -20.10 13.47
N ILE A 78 13.36 -19.61 13.34
CA ILE A 78 12.73 -19.36 12.03
C ILE A 78 13.52 -18.31 11.25
N LEU A 79 13.89 -17.20 11.89
CA LEU A 79 14.63 -16.13 11.22
C LEU A 79 16.03 -16.58 10.79
N GLN A 80 16.68 -17.42 11.60
CA GLN A 80 17.96 -18.02 11.22
C GLN A 80 17.81 -18.96 10.01
N TYR A 81 16.75 -19.78 9.99
CA TYR A 81 16.47 -20.67 8.85
C TYR A 81 16.10 -19.89 7.57
N GLN A 82 15.37 -18.79 7.69
CA GLN A 82 14.91 -17.96 6.58
C GLN A 82 15.92 -16.86 6.19
N GLU A 83 17.11 -16.82 6.81
CA GLU A 83 18.04 -15.70 6.70
C GLU A 83 18.39 -15.33 5.25
N ILE A 84 18.67 -16.35 4.42
CA ILE A 84 18.98 -16.15 2.99
C ILE A 84 17.77 -15.57 2.25
N CYS A 85 16.56 -16.05 2.54
CA CYS A 85 15.33 -15.55 1.92
C CYS A 85 15.01 -14.11 2.33
N ILE A 86 15.22 -13.79 3.62
CA ILE A 86 15.09 -12.43 4.15
C ILE A 86 16.08 -11.50 3.44
N HIS A 87 17.34 -11.89 3.36
CA HIS A 87 18.36 -11.08 2.70
C HIS A 87 18.05 -10.86 1.21
N ALA A 88 17.58 -11.90 0.50
CA ALA A 88 17.20 -11.80 -0.90
C ALA A 88 15.94 -10.94 -1.15
N THR A 89 15.14 -10.68 -0.12
CA THR A 89 13.92 -9.87 -0.23
C THR A 89 14.24 -8.38 -0.45
N TYR A 90 15.35 -7.89 0.11
CA TYR A 90 15.68 -6.46 0.13
C TYR A 90 16.56 -6.06 -1.05
N CYS A 91 16.00 -5.20 -1.89
CA CYS A 91 16.64 -4.65 -3.08
C CYS A 91 17.22 -3.26 -2.78
N TYR A 92 18.53 -3.24 -2.49
CA TYR A 92 19.29 -2.01 -2.24
C TYR A 92 19.75 -1.37 -3.55
N LYS A 93 19.81 -0.04 -3.61
CA LYS A 93 20.23 0.71 -4.81
C LYS A 93 21.61 0.31 -5.34
N ASN A 94 22.53 -0.06 -4.45
CA ASN A 94 23.88 -0.51 -4.81
C ASN A 94 23.99 -2.03 -4.96
N GLY A 95 22.87 -2.76 -4.89
CA GLY A 95 22.81 -4.23 -4.98
C GLY A 95 23.40 -4.97 -3.77
N ILE A 96 23.88 -4.25 -2.75
CA ILE A 96 24.57 -4.82 -1.58
C ILE A 96 23.86 -4.34 -0.32
N CYS A 97 23.48 -5.28 0.55
CA CYS A 97 23.00 -5.00 1.90
C CYS A 97 24.13 -4.37 2.74
N PRO A 98 23.95 -3.17 3.30
CA PRO A 98 24.99 -2.54 4.11
C PRO A 98 25.14 -3.17 5.50
N LEU A 99 24.17 -3.98 5.93
CA LEU A 99 24.09 -4.57 7.26
C LEU A 99 24.69 -5.97 7.30
N GLN A 100 25.24 -6.34 8.46
CA GLN A 100 25.61 -7.72 8.73
C GLN A 100 24.37 -8.61 8.90
N LEU A 101 24.51 -9.91 8.67
CA LEU A 101 23.38 -10.86 8.75
C LEU A 101 22.73 -10.91 10.14
N ASP A 102 23.54 -10.93 11.21
CA ASP A 102 23.03 -10.93 12.59
C ASP A 102 22.27 -9.64 12.93
N GLU A 103 22.71 -8.51 12.37
CA GLU A 103 22.06 -7.21 12.51
C GLU A 103 20.72 -7.18 11.77
N LEU A 104 20.69 -7.62 10.50
CA LEU A 104 19.46 -7.76 9.71
C LEU A 104 18.43 -8.65 10.41
N ARG A 105 18.86 -9.80 10.92
CA ARG A 105 18.00 -10.74 11.65
C ARG A 105 17.45 -10.12 12.94
N SER A 106 18.26 -9.35 13.65
CA SER A 106 17.81 -8.63 14.85
C SER A 106 16.75 -7.58 14.51
N ILE A 107 16.98 -6.77 13.48
CA ILE A 107 16.01 -5.76 13.01
C ILE A 107 14.69 -6.42 12.65
N VAL A 108 14.73 -7.47 11.80
CA VAL A 108 13.53 -8.19 11.38
C VAL A 108 12.79 -8.83 12.56
N LEU A 109 13.50 -9.33 13.57
CA LEU A 109 12.88 -9.89 14.79
C LEU A 109 12.10 -8.82 15.57
N PHE A 110 12.75 -7.69 15.90
CA PHE A 110 12.12 -6.63 16.68
C PHE A 110 10.94 -6.00 15.92
N ASP A 111 11.10 -5.76 14.62
CA ASP A 111 10.05 -5.16 13.79
C ASP A 111 8.87 -6.12 13.57
N SER A 112 9.15 -7.41 13.41
CA SER A 112 8.09 -8.42 13.35
C SER A 112 7.27 -8.49 14.63
N ILE A 113 7.94 -8.49 15.79
CA ILE A 113 7.28 -8.51 17.09
C ILE A 113 6.46 -7.25 17.28
N PHE A 114 7.03 -6.07 16.96
CA PHE A 114 6.33 -4.80 17.02
C PHE A 114 5.05 -4.82 16.18
N ILE A 115 5.13 -5.22 14.91
CA ILE A 115 3.97 -5.30 14.01
C ILE A 115 2.89 -6.25 14.54
N ILE A 116 3.30 -7.45 14.98
CA ILE A 116 2.35 -8.45 15.49
C ILE A 116 1.64 -7.92 16.75
N GLU A 117 2.40 -7.39 17.70
CA GLU A 117 1.85 -6.80 18.93
C GLU A 117 0.94 -5.60 18.64
N LEU A 118 1.31 -4.76 17.67
CA LEU A 118 0.50 -3.63 17.22
C LEU A 118 -0.85 -4.09 16.67
N PHE A 119 -0.85 -5.11 15.80
CA PHE A 119 -2.09 -5.65 15.21
C PHE A 119 -2.96 -6.36 16.23
N LEU A 120 -2.36 -7.09 17.17
CA LEU A 120 -3.08 -7.71 18.28
C LEU A 120 -3.70 -6.65 19.20
N SER A 121 -2.94 -5.62 19.58
CA SER A 121 -3.42 -4.52 20.41
C SER A 121 -4.58 -3.77 19.73
N TYR A 122 -4.49 -3.52 18.42
CA TYR A 122 -5.58 -2.93 17.63
C TYR A 122 -6.82 -3.82 17.60
N HIS A 123 -6.64 -5.14 17.40
CA HIS A 123 -7.74 -6.11 17.36
C HIS A 123 -8.46 -6.23 18.72
N GLU A 124 -7.69 -6.29 19.80
CA GLU A 124 -8.15 -6.36 21.18
C GLU A 124 -8.73 -5.02 21.67
N LYS A 125 -8.61 -3.95 20.86
CA LYS A 125 -8.97 -2.56 21.21
C LYS A 125 -8.30 -2.10 22.50
N GLU A 126 -7.05 -2.51 22.69
CA GLU A 126 -6.25 -2.14 23.85
C GLU A 126 -5.93 -0.64 23.79
N ASN A 127 -5.97 0.01 24.95
CA ASN A 127 -5.50 1.39 25.08
C ASN A 127 -4.08 1.38 25.65
N ASP A 128 -3.10 1.23 24.76
CA ASP A 128 -1.67 1.18 25.12
C ASP A 128 -1.01 2.57 25.14
N GLY A 129 -1.80 3.65 24.97
CA GLY A 129 -1.34 5.03 24.90
C GLY A 129 -0.51 5.35 23.65
N PHE A 130 -0.37 4.42 22.71
CA PHE A 130 0.32 4.60 21.44
C PHE A 130 -0.62 4.48 20.26
N LEU A 131 -1.37 3.39 20.21
CA LEU A 131 -2.57 3.29 19.39
C LEU A 131 -3.72 4.02 20.09
N ASN A 132 -4.56 4.70 19.30
CA ASN A 132 -5.75 5.40 19.76
C ASN A 132 -5.51 6.61 20.67
N GLU A 133 -4.27 7.10 20.77
CA GLU A 133 -3.98 8.40 21.42
C GLU A 133 -4.65 9.53 20.64
N THR A 134 -4.46 9.56 19.31
CA THR A 134 -5.17 10.47 18.40
C THR A 134 -5.44 9.78 17.05
N MET A 135 -6.45 10.26 16.32
CA MET A 135 -6.71 9.79 14.95
C MET A 135 -5.52 10.06 14.03
N GLU A 136 -4.89 11.23 14.16
CA GLU A 136 -3.72 11.65 13.37
C GLU A 136 -2.54 10.68 13.54
N LYS A 137 -2.24 10.30 14.79
CA LYS A 137 -1.16 9.37 15.09
C LYS A 137 -1.43 8.00 14.47
N ASN A 138 -2.67 7.50 14.56
CA ASN A 138 -3.06 6.25 13.91
C ASN A 138 -2.86 6.32 12.39
N VAL A 139 -3.24 7.43 11.73
CA VAL A 139 -3.02 7.62 10.29
C VAL A 139 -1.53 7.59 9.95
N ILE A 140 -0.68 8.26 10.73
CA ILE A 140 0.77 8.28 10.50
C ILE A 140 1.40 6.89 10.71
N ILE A 141 0.96 6.14 11.72
CA ILE A 141 1.42 4.76 11.95
C ILE A 141 1.05 3.86 10.77
N LYS A 142 -0.21 3.92 10.30
CA LYS A 142 -0.66 3.16 9.13
C LYS A 142 0.14 3.54 7.87
N ARG A 143 0.37 4.84 7.67
CA ARG A 143 1.17 5.38 6.57
C ARG A 143 2.58 4.78 6.58
N ASP A 144 3.31 4.89 7.69
CA ASP A 144 4.69 4.39 7.79
C ASP A 144 4.78 2.89 7.52
N LEU A 145 3.80 2.09 7.97
CA LEU A 145 3.74 0.65 7.69
C LEU A 145 3.39 0.29 6.23
N LEU A 146 2.84 1.22 5.44
CA LEU A 146 2.50 0.99 4.03
C LEU A 146 3.62 1.40 3.06
N LEU A 147 4.65 2.08 3.54
CA LEU A 147 5.74 2.57 2.71
C LEU A 147 6.56 1.42 2.12
N LEU A 148 6.86 1.48 0.82
CA LEU A 148 7.61 0.41 0.14
C LEU A 148 9.01 0.19 0.73
N GLU A 149 9.66 1.25 1.19
CA GLU A 149 10.99 1.23 1.82
C GLU A 149 10.95 0.81 3.30
N ASN A 150 9.76 0.58 3.88
CA ASN A 150 9.56 0.38 5.32
C ASN A 150 8.86 -0.95 5.61
N GLN A 151 9.41 -2.07 5.11
CA GLN A 151 8.73 -3.36 5.10
C GLN A 151 9.53 -4.48 5.79
N VAL A 152 8.79 -5.39 6.42
CA VAL A 152 9.22 -6.75 6.75
C VAL A 152 8.53 -7.71 5.79
N PRO A 153 9.20 -8.77 5.29
CA PRO A 153 8.57 -9.70 4.37
C PRO A 153 7.35 -10.36 5.03
N TYR A 154 6.20 -10.25 4.38
CA TYR A 154 4.92 -10.71 4.93
C TYR A 154 4.92 -12.21 5.23
N HIS A 155 5.66 -12.99 4.45
CA HIS A 155 5.80 -14.43 4.70
C HIS A 155 6.50 -14.73 6.03
N ILE A 156 7.44 -13.89 6.47
CA ILE A 156 8.07 -14.00 7.79
C ILE A 156 7.06 -13.66 8.87
N LEU A 157 6.37 -12.52 8.75
CA LEU A 157 5.31 -12.12 9.69
C LEU A 157 4.27 -13.23 9.85
N ASN A 158 3.83 -13.83 8.75
CA ASN A 158 2.84 -14.89 8.75
C ASN A 158 3.35 -16.19 9.40
N GLN A 159 4.61 -16.59 9.16
CA GLN A 159 5.20 -17.75 9.83
C GLN A 159 5.30 -17.53 11.35
N LEU A 160 5.77 -16.36 11.77
CA LEU A 160 5.89 -15.99 13.18
C LEU A 160 4.51 -15.90 13.86
N TYR A 161 3.53 -15.28 13.20
CA TYR A 161 2.17 -15.18 13.71
C TYR A 161 1.50 -16.56 13.84
N ARG A 162 1.67 -17.47 12.87
CA ARG A 162 1.14 -18.83 12.93
C ARG A 162 1.71 -19.64 14.10
N LEU A 163 2.96 -19.40 14.51
CA LEU A 163 3.47 -19.99 15.74
C LEU A 163 2.65 -19.56 16.95
N LEU A 164 2.28 -18.28 17.04
CA LEU A 164 1.48 -17.76 18.17
C LEU A 164 0.09 -18.38 18.23
N LEU A 165 -0.53 -18.67 17.08
CA LEU A 165 -1.82 -19.36 17.03
C LEU A 165 -1.76 -20.77 17.66
N GLY A 166 -0.57 -21.36 17.83
CA GLY A 166 -0.38 -22.60 18.59
C GLY A 166 -0.56 -22.45 20.10
N ILE A 167 -0.59 -21.22 20.63
CA ILE A 167 -0.87 -20.94 22.05
C ILE A 167 -2.38 -20.87 22.23
N THR A 168 -2.93 -21.57 23.22
CA THR A 168 -4.38 -21.66 23.48
C THR A 168 -5.09 -20.31 23.46
N ARG A 169 -4.49 -19.26 24.03
CA ARG A 169 -5.07 -17.90 24.05
C ARG A 169 -5.30 -17.30 22.65
N TYR A 170 -4.52 -17.67 21.64
CA TYR A 170 -4.58 -17.08 20.29
C TYR A 170 -5.22 -18.01 19.26
N GLN A 171 -5.69 -19.20 19.63
CA GLN A 171 -6.22 -20.18 18.68
C GLN A 171 -7.43 -19.66 17.89
N GLU A 172 -8.26 -18.81 18.48
CA GLU A 172 -9.45 -18.23 17.85
C GLU A 172 -9.19 -16.88 17.18
N TYR A 173 -7.95 -16.41 17.14
CA TYR A 173 -7.64 -15.10 16.56
C TYR A 173 -7.74 -15.17 15.03
N PRO A 174 -8.16 -14.07 14.37
CA PRO A 174 -8.18 -14.01 12.92
C PRO A 174 -6.81 -14.25 12.30
N SER A 175 -6.77 -14.65 11.03
CA SER A 175 -5.52 -14.74 10.29
C SER A 175 -4.79 -13.39 10.22
N LEU A 176 -3.46 -13.42 10.04
CA LEU A 176 -2.67 -12.19 9.88
C LEU A 176 -3.21 -11.33 8.74
N LEU A 177 -3.76 -11.94 7.68
CA LEU A 177 -4.35 -11.24 6.54
C LEU A 177 -5.57 -10.42 6.96
N VAL A 178 -6.48 -11.04 7.73
CA VAL A 178 -7.67 -10.36 8.25
C VAL A 178 -7.27 -9.25 9.22
N LEU A 179 -6.28 -9.49 10.10
CA LEU A 179 -5.77 -8.46 11.01
C LEU A 179 -5.16 -7.29 10.25
N SER A 180 -4.33 -7.56 9.23
CA SER A 180 -3.71 -6.54 8.39
C SER A 180 -4.78 -5.72 7.66
N CYS A 181 -5.76 -6.37 7.03
CA CYS A 181 -6.84 -5.66 6.34
C CYS A 181 -7.64 -4.78 7.31
N LYS A 182 -7.99 -5.28 8.50
CA LYS A 182 -8.67 -4.47 9.53
C LYS A 182 -7.83 -3.30 10.01
N PHE A 183 -6.52 -3.48 10.17
CA PHE A 183 -5.63 -2.42 10.65
C PHE A 183 -5.52 -1.29 9.63
N PHE A 184 -5.40 -1.60 8.34
CA PHE A 184 -5.25 -0.62 7.27
C PHE A 184 -6.57 -0.12 6.66
N ASP A 185 -7.71 -0.49 7.23
CA ASP A 185 -9.05 -0.21 6.67
C ASP A 185 -9.21 -0.71 5.22
N LEU A 186 -8.54 -1.82 4.89
CA LEU A 186 -8.61 -2.47 3.59
C LEU A 186 -9.79 -3.44 3.53
N ARG A 187 -10.25 -3.71 2.31
CA ARG A 187 -11.28 -4.73 2.09
C ARG A 187 -10.76 -6.10 2.50
N ILE A 188 -11.55 -6.83 3.27
CA ILE A 188 -11.24 -8.19 3.69
C ILE A 188 -11.66 -9.14 2.56
N PRO A 189 -10.78 -10.05 2.12
CA PRO A 189 -11.17 -11.03 1.10
C PRO A 189 -12.29 -11.94 1.59
N VAL A 190 -13.22 -12.26 0.70
CA VAL A 190 -14.38 -13.14 0.99
C VAL A 190 -13.94 -14.56 1.38
N GLN A 191 -12.79 -15.01 0.88
CA GLN A 191 -12.14 -16.24 1.28
C GLN A 191 -10.90 -15.89 2.10
N GLU A 192 -10.78 -16.40 3.33
CA GLU A 192 -9.61 -16.18 4.20
C GLU A 192 -8.30 -16.79 3.65
N LEU A 193 -8.40 -17.52 2.54
CA LEU A 193 -7.29 -18.03 1.77
C LEU A 193 -7.05 -17.10 0.58
N CYS A 194 -5.96 -16.36 0.63
CA CYS A 194 -5.41 -15.67 -0.54
C CYS A 194 -4.63 -16.73 -1.36
N PRO A 195 -5.10 -17.17 -2.54
CA PRO A 195 -4.31 -18.05 -3.42
C PRO A 195 -3.01 -17.39 -3.87
N ARG A 196 -2.96 -16.05 -3.88
CA ARG A 196 -1.75 -15.26 -4.15
C ARG A 196 -0.95 -15.04 -2.86
N ARG A 197 0.38 -15.17 -2.95
CA ARG A 197 1.29 -14.79 -1.85
C ARG A 197 1.37 -13.27 -1.77
N VAL A 198 0.94 -12.70 -0.65
CA VAL A 198 1.23 -11.31 -0.28
C VAL A 198 2.69 -11.23 0.10
N GLU A 199 3.42 -10.30 -0.52
CA GLU A 199 4.87 -10.15 -0.28
C GLU A 199 5.19 -9.22 0.89
N HIS A 200 4.45 -8.11 1.02
CA HIS A 200 4.58 -7.07 2.06
C HIS A 200 3.29 -6.22 2.10
N PHE A 201 3.18 -5.23 3.00
CA PHE A 201 1.94 -4.47 3.19
C PHE A 201 1.59 -3.57 2.00
N THR A 202 2.58 -3.04 1.28
CA THR A 202 2.32 -2.30 0.03
C THR A 202 1.71 -3.21 -1.05
N ASP A 203 2.17 -4.47 -1.19
CA ASP A 203 1.56 -5.46 -2.11
C ASP A 203 0.16 -5.88 -1.64
N LEU A 204 -0.07 -5.93 -0.32
CA LEU A 204 -1.41 -6.12 0.25
C LEU A 204 -2.35 -4.96 -0.14
N ALA A 205 -1.89 -3.72 -0.01
CA ALA A 205 -2.65 -2.54 -0.41
C ALA A 205 -2.97 -2.56 -1.92
N ARG A 206 -1.98 -2.92 -2.76
CA ARG A 206 -2.19 -3.12 -4.20
C ARG A 206 -3.29 -4.15 -4.47
N SER A 207 -3.22 -5.31 -3.82
CA SER A 207 -4.20 -6.39 -3.96
C SER A 207 -5.61 -5.93 -3.55
N SER A 208 -5.71 -5.16 -2.47
CA SER A 208 -6.97 -4.55 -2.00
C SER A 208 -7.54 -3.53 -2.99
N LEU A 209 -6.71 -2.65 -3.56
CA LEU A 209 -7.14 -1.64 -4.54
C LEU A 209 -7.68 -2.28 -5.82
N MET A 210 -7.08 -3.39 -6.23
CA MET A 210 -7.46 -4.11 -7.45
C MET A 210 -8.61 -5.10 -7.24
N GLY A 211 -8.91 -5.49 -6.00
CA GLY A 211 -9.88 -6.55 -5.71
C GLY A 211 -9.38 -7.93 -6.05
N VAL A 212 -8.06 -8.08 -6.11
CA VAL A 212 -7.40 -9.29 -6.57
C VAL A 212 -6.68 -9.90 -5.38
N PHE A 213 -7.47 -10.40 -4.44
CA PHE A 213 -6.98 -11.37 -3.45
C PHE A 213 -6.97 -12.79 -4.03
N SER A 214 -7.63 -12.99 -5.18
CA SER A 214 -8.01 -14.31 -5.68
C SER A 214 -7.50 -14.66 -7.09
N SER A 215 -6.77 -13.76 -7.77
CA SER A 215 -6.30 -13.98 -9.15
C SER A 215 -4.80 -13.70 -9.29
N ASP A 216 -4.12 -14.40 -10.19
CA ASP A 216 -2.75 -14.04 -10.57
C ASP A 216 -2.78 -12.67 -11.29
N PRO A 217 -1.81 -11.76 -11.08
CA PRO A 217 -1.63 -10.61 -11.97
C PRO A 217 -1.62 -11.00 -13.46
N LEU A 218 -1.14 -12.20 -13.79
CA LEU A 218 -1.17 -12.80 -15.13
C LEU A 218 -2.60 -13.13 -15.63
N ASP A 219 -3.55 -13.36 -14.72
CA ASP A 219 -4.97 -13.64 -15.03
C ASP A 219 -5.78 -12.36 -15.28
N LEU A 220 -5.24 -11.21 -14.89
CA LEU A 220 -5.81 -9.93 -15.27
C LEU A 220 -5.49 -9.67 -16.74
N LEU A 221 -6.52 -9.31 -17.49
CA LEU A 221 -6.39 -8.98 -18.91
C LEU A 221 -5.25 -7.97 -19.08
N LYS A 222 -4.26 -8.36 -19.91
CA LYS A 222 -3.21 -7.46 -20.36
C LYS A 222 -3.83 -6.19 -20.91
N SER A 223 -3.38 -5.03 -20.44
CA SER A 223 -3.72 -3.77 -21.11
C SER A 223 -2.95 -3.71 -22.43
N SER A 224 -3.61 -3.94 -23.55
CA SER A 224 -2.99 -3.94 -24.90
C SER A 224 -3.10 -2.59 -25.63
N GLY A 225 -3.35 -1.49 -24.90
CA GLY A 225 -3.57 -0.16 -25.48
C GLY A 225 -2.53 0.87 -25.05
N GLU A 226 -2.11 1.71 -26.00
CA GLU A 226 -1.35 2.93 -25.73
C GLU A 226 -2.30 4.13 -25.60
N PHE A 227 -2.10 4.94 -24.56
CA PHE A 227 -2.82 6.21 -24.37
C PHE A 227 -1.91 7.36 -24.79
N LEU A 228 -2.08 7.87 -26.01
CA LEU A 228 -1.29 9.00 -26.52
C LEU A 228 -1.73 10.35 -25.92
N SER A 229 -3.03 10.56 -25.79
CA SER A 229 -3.65 11.60 -24.95
C SER A 229 -5.13 11.27 -24.78
N LEU A 230 -5.65 11.31 -23.56
CA LEU A 230 -7.09 11.20 -23.33
C LEU A 230 -7.69 12.60 -23.12
N PRO A 231 -8.89 12.87 -23.65
CA PRO A 231 -9.61 14.11 -23.38
C PRO A 231 -9.99 14.22 -21.90
N THR A 232 -10.13 15.45 -21.43
CA THR A 232 -10.49 15.73 -20.04
C THR A 232 -11.95 15.37 -19.74
N ALA A 233 -12.33 15.31 -18.47
CA ALA A 233 -13.70 15.00 -18.08
C ALA A 233 -14.70 16.03 -18.63
N MET A 234 -14.33 17.31 -18.64
CA MET A 234 -15.13 18.38 -19.21
C MET A 234 -15.21 18.32 -20.73
N GLU A 235 -14.12 18.00 -21.42
CA GLU A 235 -14.13 17.77 -22.87
C GLU A 235 -15.06 16.62 -23.25
N LEU A 236 -14.97 15.50 -22.53
CA LEU A 236 -15.86 14.35 -22.72
C LEU A 236 -17.33 14.68 -22.43
N LYS A 237 -17.60 15.52 -21.42
CA LYS A 237 -18.96 16.00 -21.12
C LYS A 237 -19.50 16.88 -22.26
N LYS A 238 -18.68 17.78 -22.83
CA LYS A 238 -19.07 18.69 -23.93
C LYS A 238 -19.47 17.93 -25.19
N LEU A 239 -18.90 16.74 -25.43
CA LEU A 239 -19.32 15.87 -26.54
C LEU A 239 -20.76 15.36 -26.40
N GLY A 240 -21.37 15.42 -25.20
CA GLY A 240 -22.76 15.03 -24.96
C GLY A 240 -23.06 13.53 -25.06
N VAL A 241 -22.06 12.71 -25.42
CA VAL A 241 -22.19 11.26 -25.65
C VAL A 241 -21.55 10.40 -24.56
N VAL A 242 -20.81 11.00 -23.62
CA VAL A 242 -20.15 10.28 -22.52
C VAL A 242 -20.90 10.50 -21.21
N ARG A 243 -21.18 9.40 -20.49
CA ARG A 243 -21.75 9.41 -19.15
C ARG A 243 -20.79 8.78 -18.15
N PHE A 244 -20.44 9.55 -17.15
CA PHE A 244 -19.73 9.11 -15.96
C PHE A 244 -20.73 8.46 -14.99
N GLU A 245 -20.47 7.23 -14.56
CA GLU A 245 -21.28 6.48 -13.59
C GLU A 245 -20.38 5.88 -12.48
N PRO A 246 -20.66 6.09 -11.19
CA PRO A 246 -19.88 5.49 -10.12
C PRO A 246 -20.13 3.98 -10.03
N ILE A 247 -19.13 3.22 -9.58
CA ILE A 247 -19.28 1.82 -9.16
C ILE A 247 -19.21 1.78 -7.63
N GLU A 248 -20.34 1.58 -6.97
CA GLU A 248 -20.40 1.41 -5.51
C GLU A 248 -19.73 0.11 -5.10
N GLY A 249 -18.82 0.17 -4.12
CA GLY A 249 -18.07 -1.01 -3.65
C GLY A 249 -17.16 -1.63 -4.72
N GLY A 250 -16.95 -0.99 -5.86
CA GLY A 250 -16.08 -1.48 -6.93
C GLY A 250 -14.59 -1.30 -6.63
N TYR A 251 -13.76 -2.08 -7.29
CA TYR A 251 -12.30 -1.99 -7.27
C TYR A 251 -11.79 -1.21 -8.49
N ILE A 252 -10.51 -0.83 -8.50
CA ILE A 252 -9.87 -0.21 -9.68
C ILE A 252 -10.01 -1.10 -10.92
N ALA A 253 -9.88 -2.41 -10.75
CA ALA A 253 -10.02 -3.36 -11.85
C ALA A 253 -11.47 -3.51 -12.37
N ASP A 254 -12.48 -3.03 -11.62
CA ASP A 254 -13.89 -3.07 -12.07
C ASP A 254 -14.24 -1.94 -13.04
N MET A 255 -13.32 -0.99 -13.25
CA MET A 255 -13.51 0.14 -14.14
C MET A 255 -13.84 -0.35 -15.55
N LYS A 256 -14.91 0.19 -16.14
CA LYS A 256 -15.45 -0.28 -17.42
C LYS A 256 -15.81 0.89 -18.33
N CYS A 257 -15.44 0.76 -19.59
CA CYS A 257 -15.92 1.64 -20.66
C CYS A 257 -16.83 0.81 -21.57
N THR A 258 -18.13 1.05 -21.51
CA THR A 258 -19.11 0.35 -22.36
C THR A 258 -19.74 1.31 -23.35
N SER A 259 -20.04 0.83 -24.55
CA SER A 259 -20.78 1.62 -25.54
C SER A 259 -22.08 0.94 -25.93
N ARG A 260 -23.15 1.71 -26.10
CA ARG A 260 -24.42 1.24 -26.65
C ARG A 260 -24.76 2.03 -27.90
N TRP A 261 -25.15 1.32 -28.95
CA TRP A 261 -25.59 1.91 -30.21
C TRP A 261 -27.10 1.85 -30.30
N PHE A 262 -27.75 3.01 -30.39
CA PHE A 262 -29.19 3.11 -30.68
C PHE A 262 -29.39 3.99 -31.93
N ILE A 263 -28.97 5.25 -31.87
CA ILE A 263 -28.96 6.22 -33.00
C ILE A 263 -27.63 6.99 -33.00
N VAL A 264 -27.17 7.40 -31.82
CA VAL A 264 -25.81 7.88 -31.53
C VAL A 264 -25.10 6.87 -30.62
N LYS A 265 -23.77 6.80 -30.72
CA LYS A 265 -22.96 5.97 -29.82
C LYS A 265 -22.90 6.62 -28.45
N LEU A 266 -23.61 6.05 -27.47
CA LEU A 266 -23.50 6.49 -26.09
C LEU A 266 -22.41 5.68 -25.39
N ILE A 267 -21.47 6.37 -24.75
CA ILE A 267 -20.38 5.78 -23.99
C ILE A 267 -20.68 5.96 -22.51
N LYS A 268 -20.58 4.87 -21.74
CA LYS A 268 -20.63 4.86 -20.29
C LYS A 268 -19.23 4.57 -19.76
N LEU A 269 -18.67 5.51 -19.03
CA LEU A 269 -17.42 5.35 -18.30
C LEU A 269 -17.76 5.13 -16.82
N GLN A 270 -17.57 3.90 -16.37
CA GLN A 270 -17.84 3.48 -15.01
C GLN A 270 -16.54 3.48 -14.22
N ILE A 271 -16.47 4.32 -13.18
CA ILE A 271 -15.28 4.49 -12.34
C ILE A 271 -15.65 4.12 -10.90
N PRO A 272 -14.85 3.28 -10.21
CA PRO A 272 -15.11 2.97 -8.80
C PRO A 272 -15.08 4.23 -7.94
N HIS A 273 -15.89 4.20 -6.87
CA HIS A 273 -15.81 5.23 -5.85
C HIS A 273 -14.46 5.15 -5.12
N ILE A 274 -13.73 6.26 -5.04
CA ILE A 274 -12.44 6.33 -4.37
C ILE A 274 -12.49 7.38 -3.27
N GLU A 275 -12.13 6.96 -2.07
CA GLU A 275 -11.91 7.86 -0.95
C GLU A 275 -10.55 8.51 -1.07
N VAL A 276 -10.53 9.82 -0.85
CA VAL A 276 -9.34 10.65 -1.04
C VAL A 276 -8.95 11.28 0.29
N ASN A 277 -7.90 10.73 0.89
CA ASN A 277 -7.28 11.15 2.16
C ASN A 277 -5.76 10.88 2.15
N LEU A 278 -5.04 11.31 3.20
CA LEU A 278 -3.58 11.14 3.31
C LEU A 278 -3.14 9.66 3.17
N LEU A 279 -3.91 8.72 3.73
CA LEU A 279 -3.60 7.30 3.67
C LEU A 279 -3.76 6.76 2.25
N SER A 280 -4.84 7.14 1.55
CA SER A 280 -5.03 6.79 0.13
C SER A 280 -3.95 7.38 -0.76
N GLU A 281 -3.51 8.63 -0.51
CA GLU A 281 -2.43 9.28 -1.25
C GLU A 281 -1.14 8.48 -1.08
N CYS A 282 -0.78 8.16 0.17
CA CYS A 282 0.35 7.31 0.50
C CYS A 282 0.27 5.92 -0.17
N MET A 283 -0.89 5.27 -0.12
CA MET A 283 -1.12 3.96 -0.76
C MET A 283 -0.87 4.05 -2.26
N PHE A 284 -1.50 5.00 -2.96
CA PHE A 284 -1.32 5.17 -4.41
C PHE A 284 0.14 5.41 -4.78
N GLN A 285 0.85 6.27 -4.05
CA GLN A 285 2.27 6.55 -4.34
C GLN A 285 3.16 5.31 -4.19
N ASN A 286 3.04 4.62 -3.05
CA ASN A 286 3.89 3.47 -2.74
C ASN A 286 3.55 2.25 -3.59
N VAL A 287 2.27 2.06 -3.91
CA VAL A 287 1.85 1.00 -4.84
C VAL A 287 2.34 1.29 -6.25
N SER A 288 2.29 2.53 -6.74
CA SER A 288 2.86 2.87 -8.04
C SER A 288 4.38 2.73 -8.09
N ALA A 289 5.09 3.11 -7.02
CA ALA A 289 6.52 2.84 -6.90
C ALA A 289 6.80 1.33 -6.97
N PHE A 290 5.99 0.53 -6.28
CA PHE A 290 6.11 -0.92 -6.28
C PHE A 290 5.82 -1.53 -7.66
N GLU A 291 4.76 -1.09 -8.33
CA GLU A 291 4.45 -1.52 -9.70
C GLU A 291 5.57 -1.20 -10.68
N LEU A 292 6.16 -0.01 -10.58
CA LEU A 292 7.30 0.39 -11.40
C LEU A 292 8.53 -0.52 -11.19
N CYS A 293 8.78 -0.93 -9.94
CA CYS A 293 9.96 -1.72 -9.60
C CYS A 293 9.79 -3.23 -9.84
N ALA A 294 8.58 -3.76 -9.58
CA ALA A 294 8.33 -5.20 -9.48
C ALA A 294 7.51 -5.77 -10.65
N TYR A 295 6.89 -4.93 -11.49
CA TYR A 295 5.99 -5.37 -12.54
C TYR A 295 6.37 -4.83 -13.91
N ASN A 296 6.04 -5.61 -14.94
CA ASN A 296 6.03 -5.08 -16.30
C ASN A 296 4.93 -4.01 -16.43
N PRO A 297 5.08 -3.07 -17.39
CA PRO A 297 4.09 -2.02 -17.63
C PRO A 297 2.66 -2.54 -17.85
N GLU A 298 2.53 -3.72 -18.48
CA GLU A 298 1.25 -4.38 -18.76
C GLU A 298 0.47 -4.78 -17.49
N TYR A 299 1.14 -4.88 -16.34
CA TYR A 299 0.58 -5.28 -15.05
C TYR A 299 0.59 -4.14 -14.01
N SER A 300 0.95 -2.92 -14.43
CA SER A 300 0.96 -1.71 -13.60
C SER A 300 -0.43 -1.08 -13.52
N HIS A 301 -1.42 -1.81 -12.99
CA HIS A 301 -2.83 -1.41 -13.05
C HIS A 301 -3.15 -0.15 -12.23
N VAL A 302 -2.58 -0.01 -11.04
CA VAL A 302 -2.81 1.18 -10.20
C VAL A 302 -2.18 2.40 -10.83
N SER A 303 -0.98 2.25 -11.37
CA SER A 303 -0.26 3.26 -12.15
C SER A 303 -1.02 3.68 -13.41
N ASN A 304 -1.57 2.72 -14.17
CA ASN A 304 -2.38 3.00 -15.34
C ASN A 304 -3.71 3.69 -14.96
N PHE A 305 -4.29 3.32 -13.83
CA PHE A 305 -5.46 3.99 -13.27
C PHE A 305 -5.14 5.45 -12.92
N LEU A 306 -4.05 5.71 -12.20
CA LEU A 306 -3.62 7.07 -11.90
C LEU A 306 -3.38 7.87 -13.18
N TYR A 307 -2.70 7.28 -14.17
CA TYR A 307 -2.46 7.91 -15.48
C TYR A 307 -3.76 8.34 -16.17
N LEU A 308 -4.75 7.45 -16.19
CA LEU A 308 -6.07 7.78 -16.70
C LEU A 308 -6.70 8.93 -15.91
N MET A 309 -6.60 8.90 -14.58
CA MET A 309 -7.21 9.92 -13.74
C MET A 309 -6.61 11.31 -13.93
N SER A 310 -5.30 11.43 -14.14
CA SER A 310 -4.70 12.74 -14.45
C SER A 310 -5.09 13.27 -15.82
N CYS A 311 -5.38 12.39 -16.79
CA CYS A 311 -5.91 12.83 -18.08
C CYS A 311 -7.34 13.35 -17.93
N LEU A 312 -8.16 12.67 -17.11
CA LEU A 312 -9.55 13.06 -16.89
C LEU A 312 -9.67 14.30 -16.01
N VAL A 313 -8.76 14.50 -15.06
CA VAL A 313 -8.80 15.59 -14.06
C VAL A 313 -7.59 16.49 -14.25
N THR A 314 -7.72 17.45 -15.17
CA THR A 314 -6.64 18.40 -15.46
C THR A 314 -6.77 19.70 -14.68
N ASP A 315 -8.01 20.12 -14.40
CA ASP A 315 -8.33 21.35 -13.66
C ASP A 315 -9.42 21.12 -12.59
N GLU A 316 -9.81 22.21 -11.92
CA GLU A 316 -10.84 22.19 -10.87
C GLU A 316 -12.26 21.94 -11.43
N GLU A 317 -12.53 22.31 -12.69
CA GLU A 317 -13.84 22.07 -13.31
C GLU A 317 -14.05 20.58 -13.59
N ASP A 318 -13.02 19.90 -14.11
CA ASP A 318 -12.99 18.45 -14.28
C ASP A 318 -13.23 17.74 -12.94
N LEU A 319 -12.54 18.19 -11.90
CA LEU A 319 -12.66 17.62 -10.56
C LEU A 319 -14.07 17.78 -10.00
N ASN A 320 -14.61 19.00 -10.05
CA ASN A 320 -15.96 19.31 -9.59
C ASN A 320 -17.03 18.51 -10.35
N LEU A 321 -16.79 18.20 -11.63
CA LEU A 321 -17.66 17.31 -12.39
C LEU A 321 -17.67 15.89 -11.80
N LEU A 322 -16.51 15.31 -11.47
CA LEU A 322 -16.42 13.93 -11.00
C LEU A 322 -16.79 13.77 -9.51
N VAL A 323 -16.47 14.76 -8.67
CA VAL A 323 -16.79 14.78 -7.23
C VAL A 323 -18.27 15.12 -7.02
N THR A 324 -18.66 16.35 -7.34
CA THR A 324 -19.92 16.94 -6.90
C THR A 324 -21.12 16.41 -7.69
N ASN A 325 -20.94 16.19 -8.99
CA ASN A 325 -22.04 15.78 -9.86
C ASN A 325 -22.16 14.26 -10.04
N LYS A 326 -21.09 13.51 -9.76
CA LYS A 326 -21.00 12.08 -10.11
C LYS A 326 -20.61 11.16 -8.96
N LYS A 327 -20.26 11.71 -7.79
CA LYS A 327 -19.91 10.95 -6.57
C LYS A 327 -18.86 9.87 -6.85
N MET A 328 -17.87 10.17 -7.69
CA MET A 328 -16.77 9.23 -7.98
C MET A 328 -15.66 9.35 -6.94
N PHE A 329 -15.50 10.53 -6.35
CA PHE A 329 -14.52 10.81 -5.31
C PHE A 329 -15.23 11.40 -4.09
N GLN A 330 -14.84 10.95 -2.91
CA GLN A 330 -15.25 11.55 -1.65
C GLN A 330 -14.01 12.02 -0.90
N SER A 331 -13.95 13.32 -0.63
CA SER A 331 -13.09 13.83 0.44
C SER A 331 -13.72 13.46 1.76
N VAL A 332 -12.96 12.79 2.62
CA VAL A 332 -13.33 12.72 4.03
C VAL A 332 -12.65 13.88 4.73
N THR A 333 -13.31 15.05 4.67
CA THR A 333 -12.99 16.19 5.55
C THR A 333 -13.73 16.03 6.87
N GLU A 334 -13.70 14.85 7.49
CA GLU A 334 -14.30 14.66 8.81
C GLU A 334 -13.28 14.99 9.90
N GLY A 335 -13.33 16.26 10.31
CA GLY A 335 -13.03 16.69 11.68
C GLY A 335 -11.56 16.96 11.99
N ARG A 336 -11.19 18.25 11.98
CA ARG A 336 -10.05 18.84 12.73
C ARG A 336 -8.80 17.95 12.76
N ILE A 337 -8.14 17.85 11.62
CA ILE A 337 -6.83 17.24 11.53
C ILE A 337 -5.87 18.41 11.31
N GLY A 338 -4.95 18.65 12.25
CA GLY A 338 -3.87 19.65 12.16
C GLY A 338 -2.78 19.31 11.13
N LEU A 339 -3.12 18.50 10.13
CA LEU A 339 -2.37 18.38 8.89
C LEU A 339 -2.85 19.52 7.97
N PRO A 340 -1.97 20.15 7.18
CA PRO A 340 -2.36 21.30 6.37
C PRO A 340 -3.61 20.95 5.55
N ASP A 341 -4.64 21.79 5.66
CA ASP A 341 -5.90 21.69 4.91
C ASP A 341 -5.56 21.43 3.44
N ARG A 342 -5.54 20.17 3.03
CA ARG A 342 -5.52 19.82 1.61
C ARG A 342 -6.95 19.59 1.25
N ASP A 343 -7.53 20.61 0.63
CA ASP A 343 -8.76 20.45 -0.10
C ASP A 343 -8.60 19.35 -1.19
N ILE A 344 -9.73 18.94 -1.75
CA ILE A 344 -9.79 17.94 -2.82
C ILE A 344 -8.85 18.31 -3.97
N PHE A 345 -8.64 19.61 -4.19
CA PHE A 345 -7.71 20.14 -5.18
C PHE A 345 -6.25 19.77 -4.86
N GLY A 346 -5.80 19.91 -3.62
CA GLY A 346 -4.46 19.49 -3.17
C GLY A 346 -4.19 17.99 -3.32
N VAL A 347 -5.22 17.14 -3.18
CA VAL A 347 -5.06 15.70 -3.43
C VAL A 347 -5.12 15.37 -4.92
N CYS A 348 -5.86 16.13 -5.71
CA CYS A 348 -5.87 15.99 -7.17
C CYS A 348 -4.59 16.54 -7.82
N GLU A 349 -3.98 17.58 -7.26
CA GLU A 349 -2.60 17.98 -7.55
C GLU A 349 -1.66 16.82 -7.23
N THR A 350 -1.86 16.10 -6.12
CA THR A 350 -1.06 14.89 -5.89
C THR A 350 -1.33 13.81 -6.94
N LEU A 351 -2.59 13.49 -7.28
CA LEU A 351 -2.92 12.52 -8.32
C LEU A 351 -2.34 12.93 -9.68
N ARG A 352 -2.33 14.23 -10.03
CA ARG A 352 -1.67 14.77 -11.22
C ARG A 352 -0.15 14.67 -11.13
N SER A 353 0.43 15.00 -9.98
CA SER A 353 1.87 14.89 -9.74
C SER A 353 2.38 13.45 -9.84
N LEU A 354 1.51 12.46 -9.57
CA LEU A 354 1.83 11.05 -9.71
C LEU A 354 1.92 10.59 -11.16
N VAL A 355 1.40 11.36 -12.11
CA VAL A 355 1.36 10.98 -13.54
C VAL A 355 2.35 11.74 -14.40
N ASN A 356 2.76 12.95 -14.03
CA ASN A 356 3.61 13.82 -14.85
C ASN A 356 5.11 13.42 -14.86
N TYR A 357 5.43 12.12 -14.91
CA TYR A 357 6.80 11.59 -15.03
C TYR A 357 7.05 10.82 -16.32
#